data_AF-A0A453II04-F1
#
_entry.id   AF-A0A453II04-F1
#
_cell.length_a   1.000
_cell.length_b   1.000
_cell.length_c   1.000
_cell.angle_alpha   90.00
_cell.angle_beta   90.00
_cell.angle_gamma   90.00
#
_symmetry.space_group_name_H-M   'P 1'
#
loop_
_entity.id
_entity.type
_entity.pdbx_description
1 polymer ?
#
loop_
_entity_poly.entity_id
_entity_poly.type
_entity_poly.pdbx_seq_one_letter_code
_entity_poly.pdbx_strand_id
1 'polypeptide(L)'
;GTSDAAKLMRANGITLLTVRDAAATILGKSEMFYFSPMHPPLTESAQRALDWAVNEKLKSGEDGEVTANHLFLAIWSDKESAGHKVLASLGFDDQKASLLAKTAGEEKAMSPR
;
A
#
# COMPACT_ATOMS: atom_id res chain seq x y z
N GLY A 1 3.26 -7.44 -9.04
CA GLY A 1 3.85 -6.18 -9.55
C GLY A 1 5.35 -6.25 -9.49
N THR A 2 6.03 -5.41 -10.25
CA THR A 2 7.51 -5.32 -10.34
C THR A 2 8.11 -4.18 -9.54
N SER A 3 7.29 -3.37 -8.84
CA SER A 3 7.75 -2.32 -7.92
C SER A 3 8.49 -2.92 -6.72
N ASP A 4 9.29 -2.11 -6.03
CA ASP A 4 10.01 -2.56 -4.84
C ASP A 4 9.09 -2.92 -3.70
N ALA A 5 7.98 -2.19 -3.51
CA ALA A 5 6.93 -2.62 -2.59
C ALA A 5 6.46 -4.05 -2.92
N ALA A 6 6.21 -4.35 -4.19
CA ALA A 6 5.77 -5.68 -4.60
C ALA A 6 6.86 -6.75 -4.47
N LYS A 7 8.15 -6.40 -4.61
CA LYS A 7 9.28 -7.32 -4.38
C LYS A 7 9.44 -7.60 -2.88
N LEU A 8 9.46 -6.54 -2.05
CA LEU A 8 9.56 -6.60 -0.60
C LEU A 8 8.43 -7.44 0.01
N MET A 9 7.18 -7.19 -0.39
CA MET A 9 6.03 -7.97 0.07
C MET A 9 6.22 -9.46 -0.22
N ARG A 10 6.56 -9.82 -1.47
CA ARG A 10 6.76 -11.23 -1.86
C ARG A 10 7.92 -11.88 -1.12
N ALA A 11 9.02 -11.17 -0.91
CA ALA A 11 10.16 -11.65 -0.12
C ALA A 11 9.79 -11.92 1.35
N ASN A 12 8.75 -11.24 1.87
CA ASN A 12 8.23 -11.41 3.23
C ASN A 12 6.98 -12.33 3.28
N GLY A 13 6.71 -13.12 2.23
CA GLY A 13 5.57 -14.04 2.20
C GLY A 13 4.20 -13.38 2.03
N ILE A 14 4.15 -12.06 1.84
CA ILE A 14 2.91 -11.31 1.60
C ILE A 14 2.61 -11.38 0.10
N THR A 15 1.67 -12.26 -0.27
CA THR A 15 1.26 -12.50 -1.66
C THR A 15 -0.17 -12.05 -1.90
N LEU A 16 -0.60 -12.01 -3.18
CA LEU A 16 -1.99 -11.69 -3.52
C LEU A 16 -2.99 -12.66 -2.87
N LEU A 17 -2.65 -13.95 -2.78
CA LEU A 17 -3.52 -14.96 -2.19
C LEU A 17 -3.66 -14.74 -0.67
N THR A 18 -2.54 -14.55 0.04
CA THR A 18 -2.56 -14.31 1.49
C THR A 18 -3.28 -13.01 1.84
N VAL A 19 -3.11 -11.96 1.03
CA VAL A 19 -3.82 -10.68 1.19
C VAL A 19 -5.33 -10.86 0.98
N ARG A 20 -5.75 -11.64 -0.02
CA ARG A 20 -7.17 -11.92 -0.28
C ARG A 20 -7.80 -12.70 0.88
N ASP A 21 -7.12 -13.70 1.40
CA ASP A 21 -7.63 -14.52 2.52
C ASP A 21 -7.71 -13.71 3.82
N ALA A 22 -6.69 -12.91 4.11
CA ALA A 22 -6.69 -12.00 5.26
C ALA A 22 -7.79 -10.92 5.12
N ALA A 23 -7.97 -10.35 3.94
CA ALA A 23 -9.03 -9.37 3.69
C ALA A 23 -10.43 -9.96 3.90
N ALA A 24 -10.69 -11.17 3.39
CA ALA A 24 -11.96 -11.86 3.62
C ALA A 24 -12.21 -12.19 5.10
N THR A 25 -11.14 -12.42 5.87
CA THR A 25 -11.22 -12.66 7.32
C THR A 25 -11.52 -11.37 8.10
N ILE A 26 -10.89 -10.26 7.72
CA ILE A 26 -10.99 -8.98 8.43
C ILE A 26 -12.26 -8.20 8.07
N LEU A 27 -12.61 -8.17 6.78
CA LEU A 27 -13.75 -7.42 6.26
C LEU A 27 -15.03 -8.27 6.16
N GLY A 28 -14.92 -9.57 6.37
CA GLY A 28 -15.98 -10.53 6.09
C GLY A 28 -16.03 -10.92 4.61
N LYS A 29 -16.77 -11.99 4.33
CA LYS A 29 -17.09 -12.41 2.97
C LYS A 29 -18.30 -11.63 2.47
N SER A 30 -18.41 -11.46 1.16
CA SER A 30 -19.60 -10.86 0.57
C SER A 30 -20.85 -11.68 0.92
N GLU A 31 -21.88 -11.00 1.42
CA GLU A 31 -23.19 -11.59 1.66
C GLU A 31 -23.84 -12.02 0.34
N MET A 32 -24.51 -13.18 0.33
CA MET A 32 -25.09 -13.80 -0.88
C MET A 32 -26.09 -12.89 -1.61
N PHE A 33 -26.73 -11.97 -0.88
CA PHE A 33 -27.76 -11.06 -1.41
C PHE A 33 -27.31 -9.59 -1.39
N TYR A 34 -26.02 -9.30 -1.18
CA TYR A 34 -25.49 -7.95 -1.23
C TYR A 34 -24.98 -7.62 -2.64
N PHE A 35 -25.61 -6.64 -3.27
CA PHE A 35 -25.23 -6.17 -4.59
C PHE A 35 -24.31 -4.95 -4.46
N SER A 36 -23.03 -5.15 -4.71
CA SER A 36 -22.09 -4.04 -4.86
C SER A 36 -22.53 -3.15 -6.01
N PRO A 37 -22.40 -1.81 -5.88
CA PRO A 37 -22.63 -0.91 -7.01
C PRO A 37 -21.71 -1.27 -8.18
N MET A 38 -22.15 -0.98 -9.41
CA MET A 38 -21.40 -1.26 -10.64
C MET A 38 -20.00 -0.63 -10.65
N HIS A 39 -19.88 0.55 -10.04
CA HIS A 39 -18.61 1.25 -9.84
C HIS A 39 -18.48 1.60 -8.36
N PRO A 40 -17.91 0.69 -7.54
CA PRO A 40 -17.68 0.97 -6.13
C PRO A 40 -16.88 2.26 -5.96
N PRO A 41 -17.41 3.26 -5.23
CA PRO A 41 -16.66 4.48 -4.99
C PRO A 41 -15.46 4.18 -4.08
N LEU A 42 -14.46 5.07 -4.11
CA LEU A 42 -13.38 5.02 -3.13
C LEU A 42 -13.95 5.23 -1.72
N THR A 43 -13.45 4.46 -0.76
CA THR A 43 -13.68 4.75 0.65
C THR A 43 -12.91 6.01 1.05
N GLU A 44 -13.32 6.68 2.13
CA GLU A 44 -12.57 7.83 2.66
C GLU A 44 -11.11 7.47 2.97
N SER A 45 -10.86 6.28 3.50
CA SER A 45 -9.48 5.82 3.76
C SER A 45 -8.67 5.65 2.48
N ALA A 46 -9.29 5.17 1.40
CA ALA A 46 -8.63 5.05 0.10
C ALA A 46 -8.31 6.42 -0.48
N GLN A 47 -9.24 7.39 -0.36
CA GLN A 47 -9.00 8.76 -0.79
C GLN A 47 -7.87 9.41 0.03
N ARG A 48 -7.88 9.29 1.36
CA ARG A 48 -6.79 9.79 2.22
C ARG A 48 -5.44 9.21 1.86
N ALA A 49 -5.38 7.92 1.51
CA ALA A 49 -4.13 7.29 1.06
C ALA A 49 -3.64 7.90 -0.27
N LEU A 50 -4.52 8.20 -1.22
CA LEU A 50 -4.15 8.91 -2.45
C LEU A 50 -3.64 10.32 -2.16
N ASP A 51 -4.38 11.08 -1.33
CA ASP A 51 -4.01 12.44 -0.96
C ASP A 51 -2.67 12.48 -0.22
N TRP A 52 -2.43 11.51 0.68
CA TRP A 52 -1.17 11.36 1.37
C TRP A 52 -0.02 11.06 0.40
N ALA A 53 -0.21 10.12 -0.53
CA ALA A 53 0.84 9.73 -1.48
C ALA A 53 1.25 10.91 -2.39
N VAL A 54 0.27 11.71 -2.83
CA VAL A 54 0.52 12.93 -3.60
C VAL A 54 1.26 13.97 -2.76
N ASN A 55 0.78 14.24 -1.54
CA ASN A 55 1.42 15.22 -0.65
C ASN A 55 2.85 14.82 -0.30
N GLU A 56 3.11 13.54 -0.06
CA GLU A 56 4.45 13.06 0.27
C GLU A 56 5.41 13.20 -0.92
N LYS A 57 4.92 12.94 -2.15
CA LYS A 57 5.68 13.20 -3.37
C LYS A 57 5.96 14.69 -3.57
N LEU A 58 5.00 15.56 -3.27
CA LEU A 58 5.21 17.02 -3.36
C LEU A 58 6.23 17.53 -2.34
N LYS A 59 6.18 17.02 -1.10
CA LYS A 59 7.12 17.42 -0.04
C LYS A 59 8.56 17.03 -0.30
N SER A 60 8.80 15.95 -1.05
CA SER A 60 10.18 15.58 -1.37
C SER A 60 10.86 16.67 -2.22
N GLY A 61 10.08 17.52 -2.91
CA GLY A 61 10.60 18.59 -3.77
C GLY A 61 11.26 18.03 -5.04
N GLU A 62 11.00 16.77 -5.35
CA GLU A 62 11.66 16.05 -6.43
C GLU A 62 10.69 15.84 -7.59
N ASP A 63 11.18 16.07 -8.81
CA ASP A 63 10.45 15.72 -10.02
C ASP A 63 10.15 14.21 -10.09
N GLY A 64 9.12 13.83 -10.85
CA GLY A 64 8.72 12.45 -11.10
C GLY A 64 7.30 12.10 -10.64
N GLU A 65 6.95 10.82 -10.74
CA GLU A 65 5.58 10.33 -10.54
C GLU A 65 5.31 9.80 -9.13
N VAL A 66 4.03 9.74 -8.76
CA VAL A 66 3.58 8.97 -7.59
C VAL A 66 3.67 7.49 -7.94
N THR A 67 4.64 6.80 -7.33
CA THR A 67 4.88 5.37 -7.58
C THR A 67 4.05 4.45 -6.67
N ALA A 68 4.02 3.16 -6.99
CA ALA A 68 3.41 2.14 -6.14
C ALA A 68 4.01 2.10 -4.71
N ASN A 69 5.26 2.53 -4.51
CA ASN A 69 5.87 2.62 -3.18
C ASN A 69 5.19 3.70 -2.34
N HIS A 70 4.89 4.87 -2.92
CA HIS A 70 4.16 5.94 -2.23
C HIS A 70 2.76 5.49 -1.83
N LEU A 71 2.02 4.86 -2.75
CA LEU A 71 0.69 4.33 -2.49
C LEU A 71 0.70 3.28 -1.37
N PHE A 72 1.68 2.39 -1.40
CA PHE A 72 1.82 1.34 -0.40
C PHE A 72 2.11 1.92 0.99
N LEU A 73 3.04 2.87 1.09
CA LEU A 73 3.35 3.57 2.34
C LEU A 73 2.14 4.38 2.85
N ALA A 74 1.33 4.95 1.95
CA ALA A 74 0.11 5.65 2.30
C ALA A 74 -0.96 4.72 2.90
N ILE A 75 -1.13 3.53 2.32
CA ILE A 75 -2.02 2.51 2.89
C ILE A 75 -1.51 2.06 4.26
N TRP A 76 -0.19 1.90 4.42
CA TRP A 76 0.40 1.56 5.71
C TRP A 76 0.24 2.67 6.76
N SER A 77 0.24 3.95 6.38
CA SER A 77 0.17 5.04 7.35
C SER A 77 -1.23 5.25 7.95
N ASP A 78 -2.30 4.86 7.24
CA ASP A 78 -3.67 4.92 7.76
C ASP A 78 -3.99 3.69 8.62
N LYS A 79 -3.70 3.79 9.92
CA LYS A 79 -3.90 2.72 10.92
C LYS A 79 -5.35 2.24 11.06
N GLU A 80 -6.32 3.07 10.69
CA GLU A 80 -7.74 2.72 10.77
C GLU A 80 -8.22 1.96 9.53
N SER A 81 -7.49 2.11 8.41
CA SER A 81 -7.82 1.47 7.14
C SER A 81 -7.77 -0.06 7.22
N ALA A 82 -8.60 -0.68 6.38
CA ALA A 82 -8.56 -2.13 6.18
C ALA A 82 -7.21 -2.60 5.64
N GLY A 83 -6.59 -1.79 4.76
CA GLY A 83 -5.29 -2.11 4.17
C GLY A 83 -4.20 -2.23 5.22
N HIS A 84 -4.11 -1.27 6.16
CA HIS A 84 -3.18 -1.36 7.29
C HIS A 84 -3.42 -2.62 8.13
N LYS A 85 -4.68 -2.88 8.52
CA LYS A 85 -5.04 -4.05 9.34
C LYS A 85 -4.67 -5.38 8.67
N VAL A 86 -4.93 -5.49 7.36
CA VAL A 86 -4.54 -6.67 6.57
C VAL A 86 -3.02 -6.82 6.53
N LEU A 87 -2.29 -5.75 6.23
CA LEU A 87 -0.82 -5.79 6.18
C LEU A 87 -0.21 -6.16 7.54
N ALA A 88 -0.71 -5.56 8.62
CA ALA A 88 -0.28 -5.87 9.98
C ALA A 88 -0.56 -7.33 10.36
N SER A 89 -1.74 -7.86 9.99
CA SER A 89 -2.10 -9.27 10.24
C SER A 89 -1.17 -10.27 9.52
N LEU A 90 -0.54 -9.83 8.42
CA LEU A 90 0.42 -10.61 7.64
C LEU A 90 1.88 -10.35 8.05
N GLY A 91 2.09 -9.65 9.17
CA GLY A 91 3.42 -9.39 9.73
C GLY A 91 4.18 -8.26 9.04
N PHE A 92 3.51 -7.36 8.30
CA PHE A 92 4.11 -6.10 7.89
C PHE A 92 4.21 -5.15 9.09
N ASP A 93 5.30 -4.39 9.20
CA ASP A 93 5.60 -3.54 10.35
C ASP A 93 6.36 -2.27 9.93
N ASP A 94 6.59 -1.38 10.90
CA ASP A 94 7.28 -0.11 10.69
C ASP A 94 8.76 -0.28 10.28
N GLN A 95 9.40 -1.41 10.63
CA GLN A 95 10.78 -1.68 10.20
C GLN A 95 10.81 -1.95 8.68
N LYS A 96 9.88 -2.77 8.19
CA LYS A 96 9.72 -3.04 6.75
C LYS A 96 9.26 -1.80 5.99
N ALA A 97 8.39 -0.98 6.57
CA ALA A 97 7.98 0.30 6.00
C ALA A 97 9.17 1.26 5.85
N SER A 98 10.00 1.38 6.90
CA SER A 98 11.21 2.21 6.87
C SER A 98 12.22 1.72 5.83
N LEU A 99 12.40 0.40 5.70
CA LEU A 99 13.25 -0.18 4.66
C LEU A 99 12.74 0.21 3.26
N LEU A 100 11.44 0.08 3.00
CA LEU A 100 10.84 0.47 1.73
C LEU A 100 11.02 1.95 1.42
N ALA A 101 10.84 2.82 2.42
CA ALA A 101 11.03 4.26 2.28
C ALA A 101 12.49 4.61 1.93
N LYS A 102 13.46 3.91 2.52
CA LYS A 102 14.88 4.07 2.20
C LYS A 102 15.21 3.59 0.79
N THR A 103 14.75 2.40 0.40
CA THR A 103 15.01 1.88 -0.96
C THR A 103 14.41 2.79 -2.05
N ALA A 104 13.23 3.37 -1.80
CA ALA A 104 12.64 4.38 -2.68
C ALA A 104 13.49 5.67 -2.77
N GLY A 105 14.23 6.03 -1.71
CA GLY A 105 15.19 7.13 -1.71
C GLY A 105 16.57 6.76 -2.26
N GLU A 106 16.98 5.50 -2.18
CA GLU A 106 18.32 5.00 -2.57
C GLU A 106 18.43 4.65 -4.06
N GLU A 107 17.34 4.27 -4.75
CA GLU A 107 17.33 4.06 -6.21
C GLU A 107 17.83 5.31 -6.97
N LYS A 108 17.73 6.48 -6.34
CA LYS A 108 18.30 7.75 -6.81
C LYS A 108 19.82 7.87 -6.77
N ALA A 109 20.51 7.19 -5.86
CA ALA A 109 21.97 7.33 -5.74
C ALA A 109 22.73 6.60 -6.86
N MET A 110 22.10 5.61 -7.50
CA MET A 110 22.73 4.75 -8.50
C MET A 110 22.27 4.99 -9.95
N SER A 111 21.34 5.91 -10.21
CA SER A 111 20.98 6.30 -11.58
C SER A 111 21.81 7.51 -12.02
N PRO A 112 22.88 7.36 -12.81
CA PRO A 112 23.52 8.51 -13.45
C PRO A 112 22.54 9.14 -14.44
N ARG A 113 22.47 10.49 -14.41
CA ARG A 113 21.85 11.29 -15.48
C ARG A 113 22.67 11.19 -16.76
#